data_AF-A0A7L4PAG9-F1
#
_entry.id   AF-A0A7L4PAG9-F1
#
_cell.length_a   1.000
_cell.length_b   1.000
_cell.length_c   1.000
_cell.angle_alpha   90.00
_cell.angle_beta   90.00
_cell.angle_gamma   90.00
#
_symmetry.space_group_name_H-M   'P 1'
#
loop_
_entity.id
_entity.type
_entity.pdbx_description
1 polymer ?
#
loop_
_entity_poly.entity_id
_entity_poly.type
_entity_poly.pdbx_seq_one_letter_code
_entity_poly.pdbx_strand_id
1 'polypeptide(L)'
;MHYVETSVLASYIIASDPGHETSRKALEDIASRHKLYTSSFTLIELHNTISRKMVKEREWELVDPLQKYLDMYLKADEKCRFLLSMVIIFLEDRLGVEFLEEASIYDLVSVVPGVKMPRIFMELVELSPTLLIRVKDLLHLAYASALSNAYEIRYFLTRDVDDFERVRDVARRRLKIEIILVK
;
A
#
# COMPACT_ATOMS: atom_id res chain seq x y z
N MET A 1 13.41 7.88 -1.39
CA MET A 1 12.41 7.04 -2.10
C MET A 1 11.08 7.07 -1.37
N HIS A 2 9.98 6.67 -2.02
CA HIS A 2 8.63 6.75 -1.48
C HIS A 2 8.02 5.37 -1.27
N TYR A 3 7.45 5.12 -0.10
CA TYR A 3 6.52 4.01 0.12
C TYR A 3 5.11 4.47 -0.20
N VAL A 4 4.39 3.69 -1.00
CA VAL A 4 3.01 3.98 -1.42
C VAL A 4 2.09 2.98 -0.76
N GLU A 5 1.18 3.44 0.10
CA GLU A 5 0.18 2.56 0.69
C GLU A 5 -1.03 2.32 -0.24
N THR A 6 -1.88 1.38 0.17
CA THR A 6 -3.02 0.88 -0.61
C THR A 6 -3.95 1.99 -1.07
N SER A 7 -4.29 2.96 -0.22
CA SER A 7 -5.30 3.97 -0.56
C SER A 7 -4.92 4.78 -1.82
N VAL A 8 -3.65 5.14 -1.97
CA VAL A 8 -3.16 5.92 -3.12
C VAL A 8 -3.19 5.07 -4.39
N LEU A 9 -2.68 3.83 -4.32
CA LEU A 9 -2.64 2.91 -5.47
C LEU A 9 -4.05 2.46 -5.88
N ALA A 10 -4.95 2.24 -4.93
CA ALA A 10 -6.34 1.89 -5.21
C ALA A 10 -7.04 3.01 -5.98
N SER A 11 -6.95 4.26 -5.51
CA SER A 11 -7.48 5.42 -6.24
C SER A 11 -6.79 5.60 -7.60
N TYR A 12 -5.50 5.31 -7.73
CA TYR A 12 -4.82 5.34 -9.03
C TYR A 12 -5.40 4.34 -10.02
N ILE A 13 -5.72 3.12 -9.56
CA ILE A 13 -6.18 2.02 -10.42
C ILE A 13 -7.67 2.10 -10.73
N ILE A 14 -8.49 2.61 -9.81
CA ILE A 14 -9.95 2.66 -9.94
C ILE A 14 -10.33 4.01 -10.54
N ALA A 15 -10.68 4.02 -11.83
CA ALA A 15 -10.99 5.24 -12.58
C ALA A 15 -12.22 5.98 -12.03
N SER A 16 -13.20 5.22 -11.49
CA SER A 16 -14.39 5.77 -10.86
C SER A 16 -14.17 6.30 -9.43
N ASP A 17 -12.96 6.17 -8.88
CA ASP A 17 -12.66 6.68 -7.54
C ASP A 17 -12.63 8.22 -7.57
N PRO A 18 -13.33 8.93 -6.67
CA PRO A 18 -13.29 10.40 -6.64
C PRO A 18 -11.88 10.97 -6.50
N GLY A 19 -10.99 10.17 -5.93
CA GLY A 19 -9.59 10.47 -5.75
C GLY A 19 -8.69 10.22 -6.95
N HIS A 20 -9.19 9.56 -8.00
CA HIS A 20 -8.38 9.03 -9.07
C HIS A 20 -7.41 10.04 -9.65
N GLU A 21 -7.92 11.21 -10.06
CA GLU A 21 -7.11 12.21 -10.74
C GLU A 21 -6.04 12.82 -9.83
N THR A 22 -6.31 12.98 -8.53
CA THR A 22 -5.30 13.45 -7.58
C THR A 22 -4.19 12.39 -7.42
N SER A 23 -4.56 11.13 -7.18
CA SER A 23 -3.58 10.05 -7.04
C SER A 23 -2.75 9.88 -8.30
N ARG A 24 -3.39 9.97 -9.47
CA ARG A 24 -2.74 9.92 -10.78
C ARG A 24 -1.68 11.01 -10.93
N LYS A 25 -2.05 12.27 -10.72
CA LYS A 25 -1.09 13.39 -10.78
C LYS A 25 0.06 13.22 -9.79
N ALA A 26 -0.24 12.86 -8.55
CA ALA A 26 0.78 12.72 -7.51
C ALA A 26 1.77 11.59 -7.82
N LEU A 27 1.28 10.41 -8.19
CA LEU A 27 2.13 9.26 -8.47
C LEU A 27 2.93 9.45 -9.75
N GLU A 28 2.33 9.95 -10.84
CA GLU A 28 3.05 10.19 -12.09
C GLU A 28 4.16 11.26 -11.91
N ASP A 29 3.88 12.33 -11.16
CA ASP A 29 4.87 13.37 -10.87
C ASP A 29 6.04 12.83 -10.06
N ILE A 30 5.74 12.06 -9.00
CA ILE A 30 6.77 11.48 -8.13
C ILE A 30 7.58 10.41 -8.88
N ALA A 31 6.92 9.52 -9.61
CA ALA A 31 7.55 8.45 -10.38
C ALA A 31 8.53 9.00 -11.43
N SER A 32 8.29 10.20 -11.96
CA SER A 32 9.21 10.84 -12.91
C SER A 32 10.56 11.23 -12.30
N ARG A 33 10.70 11.23 -10.96
CA ARG A 33 11.90 11.73 -10.24
C ARG A 33 12.41 10.77 -9.16
N HIS A 34 11.56 9.88 -8.67
CA HIS A 34 11.83 9.04 -7.50
C HIS A 34 11.26 7.65 -7.70
N LYS A 35 11.94 6.64 -7.14
CA LYS A 35 11.38 5.29 -7.07
C LYS A 35 10.21 5.23 -6.11
N LEU A 36 9.21 4.45 -6.52
CA LEU A 36 8.04 4.09 -5.75
C LEU A 36 8.16 2.65 -5.28
N TYR A 37 7.93 2.43 -4.00
CA TYR A 37 7.98 1.13 -3.36
C TYR A 37 6.66 0.81 -2.69
N THR A 38 6.34 -0.47 -2.61
CA THR A 38 5.26 -0.96 -1.76
C THR A 38 5.55 -2.38 -1.28
N SER A 39 4.71 -2.94 -0.40
CA SER A 39 4.90 -4.27 0.17
C SER A 39 3.90 -5.29 -0.38
N SER A 40 4.13 -6.57 -0.08
CA SER A 40 3.16 -7.63 -0.33
C SER A 40 1.85 -7.43 0.44
N PHE A 41 1.89 -6.73 1.59
CA PHE A 41 0.67 -6.37 2.32
C PHE A 41 -0.22 -5.43 1.51
N THR A 42 0.37 -4.43 0.84
CA THR A 42 -0.37 -3.55 -0.08
C THR A 42 -1.02 -4.33 -1.22
N LEU A 43 -0.35 -5.36 -1.74
CA LEU A 43 -0.93 -6.22 -2.77
C LEU A 43 -2.16 -6.99 -2.29
N ILE A 44 -2.12 -7.53 -1.08
CA ILE A 44 -3.25 -8.23 -0.46
C ILE A 44 -4.43 -7.27 -0.30
N GLU A 45 -4.17 -6.05 0.17
CA GLU A 45 -5.23 -5.06 0.35
C GLU A 45 -5.78 -4.52 -0.97
N LEU A 46 -4.95 -4.29 -1.98
CA LEU A 46 -5.38 -3.90 -3.33
C LEU A 46 -6.27 -4.98 -3.93
N HIS A 47 -5.83 -6.24 -3.87
CA HIS A 47 -6.60 -7.37 -4.36
C HIS A 47 -7.96 -7.46 -3.66
N ASN A 48 -7.97 -7.37 -2.32
CA ASN A 48 -9.20 -7.40 -1.55
C ASN A 48 -10.12 -6.22 -1.93
N THR A 49 -9.58 -5.02 -2.02
CA THR A 49 -10.33 -3.78 -2.32
C THR A 49 -11.02 -3.87 -3.66
N ILE A 50 -10.27 -4.21 -4.72
CA ILE A 50 -10.84 -4.33 -6.06
C ILE A 50 -11.82 -5.51 -6.11
N SER A 51 -11.47 -6.68 -5.54
CA SER A 51 -12.37 -7.85 -5.51
C SER A 51 -13.71 -7.53 -4.84
N ARG A 52 -13.71 -6.79 -3.72
CA ARG A 52 -14.95 -6.34 -3.07
C ARG A 52 -15.77 -5.45 -3.97
N LYS A 53 -15.14 -4.50 -4.67
CA LYS A 53 -15.83 -3.65 -5.65
C LYS A 53 -16.50 -4.49 -6.73
N MET A 54 -15.78 -5.46 -7.31
CA MET A 54 -16.33 -6.30 -8.37
C MET A 54 -17.52 -7.14 -7.94
N VAL A 55 -17.49 -7.68 -6.72
CA VAL A 55 -18.50 -8.64 -6.25
C VAL A 55 -19.70 -7.94 -5.61
N LYS A 56 -19.50 -6.81 -4.93
CA LYS A 56 -20.52 -6.20 -4.06
C LYS A 56 -20.96 -4.82 -4.49
N GLU A 57 -20.11 -4.05 -5.15
CA GLU A 57 -20.42 -2.66 -5.49
C GLU A 57 -20.93 -2.58 -6.93
N ARG A 58 -21.85 -1.65 -7.16
CA ARG A 58 -22.32 -1.30 -8.50
C ARG A 58 -21.56 -0.06 -8.94
N GLU A 59 -21.38 0.10 -10.26
CA GLU A 59 -20.80 1.32 -10.85
C GLU A 59 -19.36 1.61 -10.40
N TRP A 60 -18.44 0.76 -10.86
CA TRP A 60 -17.01 0.97 -10.71
C TRP A 60 -16.30 0.55 -12.00
N GLU A 61 -15.14 1.16 -12.25
CA GLU A 61 -14.30 0.83 -13.40
C GLU A 61 -12.83 0.95 -13.02
N LEU A 62 -12.01 0.06 -13.57
CA LEU A 62 -10.57 0.21 -13.55
C LEU A 62 -10.13 1.14 -14.68
N VAL A 63 -8.94 1.71 -14.55
CA VAL A 63 -8.28 2.42 -15.64
C VAL A 63 -7.98 1.50 -16.82
N ASP A 64 -7.92 2.07 -18.02
CA ASP A 64 -7.40 1.35 -19.19
C ASP A 64 -5.88 1.15 -19.10
N PRO A 65 -5.33 -0.01 -19.48
CA PRO A 65 -6.01 -1.16 -20.10
C PRO A 65 -6.52 -2.24 -19.12
N LEU A 66 -6.41 -2.03 -17.80
CA LEU A 66 -6.81 -3.05 -16.80
C LEU A 66 -8.27 -3.47 -16.96
N GLN A 67 -9.18 -2.52 -17.20
CA GLN A 67 -10.59 -2.81 -17.41
C GLN A 67 -10.80 -3.75 -18.61
N LYS A 68 -10.13 -3.47 -19.74
CA LYS A 68 -10.20 -4.32 -20.94
C LYS A 68 -9.71 -5.73 -20.69
N TYR A 69 -8.60 -5.90 -19.96
CA TYR A 69 -8.13 -7.25 -19.62
C TYR A 69 -9.08 -7.98 -18.68
N LEU A 70 -9.66 -7.26 -17.72
CA LEU A 70 -10.65 -7.83 -16.81
C LEU A 70 -11.92 -8.29 -17.54
N ASP A 71 -12.35 -7.54 -18.55
CA ASP A 71 -13.56 -7.84 -19.34
C ASP A 71 -13.39 -9.02 -20.30
N MET A 72 -12.16 -9.50 -20.50
CA MET A 72 -11.92 -10.78 -21.21
C MET A 72 -12.41 -12.00 -20.43
N TYR A 73 -12.63 -11.86 -19.12
CA TYR A 73 -13.10 -12.95 -18.25
C TYR A 73 -14.59 -12.78 -17.94
N LEU A 74 -15.34 -13.89 -17.96
CA LEU A 74 -16.80 -13.85 -17.76
C LEU A 74 -17.19 -13.99 -16.30
N LYS A 75 -16.44 -14.78 -15.52
CA LYS A 75 -16.78 -15.09 -14.13
C LYS A 75 -15.94 -14.28 -13.14
N ALA A 76 -16.56 -13.94 -12.00
CA ALA A 76 -15.92 -13.13 -10.97
C ALA A 76 -14.70 -13.81 -10.33
N ASP A 77 -14.73 -15.13 -10.15
CA ASP A 77 -13.61 -15.91 -9.61
C ASP A 77 -12.39 -15.90 -10.55
N GLU A 78 -12.63 -16.04 -11.86
CA GLU A 78 -11.58 -15.93 -12.88
C GLU A 78 -10.97 -14.53 -12.90
N LYS A 79 -11.83 -13.49 -12.90
CA LYS A 79 -11.40 -12.09 -12.81
C LYS A 79 -10.51 -11.86 -11.57
N CYS A 80 -10.95 -12.27 -10.39
CA CYS A 80 -10.20 -12.13 -9.14
C CYS A 80 -8.87 -12.91 -9.14
N ARG A 81 -8.81 -14.07 -9.81
CA ARG A 81 -7.59 -14.89 -9.87
C ARG A 81 -6.47 -14.19 -10.64
N PHE A 82 -6.78 -13.52 -11.75
CA PHE A 82 -5.78 -12.85 -12.60
C PHE A 82 -5.55 -11.39 -12.23
N LEU A 83 -6.48 -10.79 -11.48
CA LEU A 83 -6.43 -9.39 -11.07
C LEU A 83 -5.09 -8.98 -10.47
N LEU A 84 -4.55 -9.79 -9.57
CA LEU A 84 -3.30 -9.46 -8.88
C LEU A 84 -2.14 -9.31 -9.86
N SER A 85 -1.95 -10.27 -10.76
CA SER A 85 -0.88 -10.21 -11.77
C SER A 85 -1.06 -9.04 -12.73
N MET A 86 -2.31 -8.75 -13.15
CA MET A 86 -2.59 -7.61 -14.02
C MET A 86 -2.26 -6.28 -13.34
N VAL A 87 -2.64 -6.12 -12.07
CA VAL A 87 -2.36 -4.93 -11.27
C VAL A 87 -0.85 -4.75 -11.07
N ILE A 88 -0.12 -5.81 -10.73
CA ILE A 88 1.34 -5.77 -10.56
C ILE A 88 2.00 -5.27 -11.84
N ILE A 89 1.76 -5.96 -12.97
CA ILE A 89 2.36 -5.61 -14.27
C ILE A 89 2.01 -4.18 -14.65
N PHE A 90 0.75 -3.77 -14.48
CA PHE A 90 0.32 -2.42 -14.80
C PHE A 90 1.03 -1.36 -13.96
N LEU A 91 1.18 -1.57 -12.64
CA LEU A 91 1.87 -0.64 -11.75
C LEU A 91 3.39 -0.58 -12.02
N GLU A 92 4.01 -1.72 -12.31
CA GLU A 92 5.41 -1.79 -12.73
C GLU A 92 5.64 -1.03 -14.04
N ASP A 93 4.84 -1.31 -15.07
CA ASP A 93 5.01 -0.70 -16.40
C ASP A 93 4.69 0.79 -16.41
N ARG A 94 3.65 1.23 -15.68
CA ARG A 94 3.19 2.62 -15.70
C ARG A 94 3.96 3.54 -14.78
N LEU A 95 4.32 3.05 -13.60
CA LEU A 95 4.84 3.88 -12.51
C LEU A 95 6.21 3.41 -12.02
N GLY A 96 6.73 2.27 -12.50
CA GLY A 96 7.97 1.70 -11.99
C GLY A 96 7.87 1.31 -10.51
N VAL A 97 6.68 0.90 -10.05
CA VAL A 97 6.48 0.48 -8.66
C VAL A 97 7.20 -0.83 -8.42
N GLU A 98 8.11 -0.85 -7.45
CA GLU A 98 8.78 -2.08 -7.02
C GLU A 98 8.10 -2.64 -5.74
N PHE A 99 7.75 -3.92 -5.78
CA PHE A 99 7.17 -4.64 -4.65
C PHE A 99 8.28 -5.26 -3.80
N LEU A 100 8.56 -4.65 -2.66
CA LEU A 100 9.68 -5.02 -1.79
C LEU A 100 9.23 -5.94 -0.67
N GLU A 101 10.04 -6.95 -0.40
CA GLU A 101 9.96 -7.78 0.79
C GLU A 101 11.34 -8.22 1.28
N GLU A 102 11.50 -8.29 2.59
CA GLU A 102 12.71 -8.79 3.24
C GLU A 102 12.34 -9.96 4.14
N ALA A 103 12.99 -11.11 3.97
CA ALA A 103 12.65 -12.32 4.73
C ALA A 103 12.68 -12.10 6.26
N SER A 104 13.57 -11.22 6.73
CA SER A 104 13.74 -10.88 8.14
C SER A 104 12.52 -10.21 8.79
N ILE A 105 11.62 -9.62 7.98
CA ILE A 105 10.33 -9.04 8.41
C ILE A 105 9.44 -10.14 9.02
N TYR A 106 9.58 -11.38 8.56
CA TYR A 106 8.76 -12.52 8.95
C TYR A 106 9.43 -13.44 9.99
N ASP A 107 10.66 -13.13 10.41
CA ASP A 107 11.36 -13.89 11.44
C ASP A 107 10.52 -13.96 12.72
N LEU A 108 10.41 -15.17 13.29
CA LEU A 108 9.72 -15.35 14.57
C LEU A 108 10.59 -14.85 15.73
N VAL A 109 10.16 -13.76 16.36
CA VAL A 109 10.79 -13.17 17.54
C VAL A 109 10.05 -13.61 18.81
N SER A 110 10.79 -13.76 19.92
CA SER A 110 10.20 -14.14 21.20
C SER A 110 9.54 -12.92 21.84
N VAL A 111 8.26 -13.06 22.22
CA VAL A 111 7.52 -12.04 22.97
C VAL A 111 7.73 -12.26 24.45
N VAL A 112 7.52 -13.50 24.88
CA VAL A 112 7.75 -14.06 26.21
C VAL A 112 8.15 -15.53 26.06
N PRO A 113 8.65 -16.22 27.09
CA PRO A 113 8.99 -17.64 26.99
C PRO A 113 7.81 -18.47 26.43
N GLY A 114 8.06 -19.21 25.35
CA GLY A 114 7.07 -20.07 24.70
C GLY A 114 6.11 -19.39 23.72
N VAL A 115 6.13 -18.05 23.60
CA VAL A 115 5.27 -17.30 22.67
C VAL A 115 6.13 -16.52 21.69
N LYS A 116 5.95 -16.78 20.40
CA LYS A 116 6.65 -16.11 19.30
C LYS A 116 5.66 -15.48 18.33
N MET A 117 6.08 -14.41 17.66
CA MET A 117 5.34 -13.80 16.56
C MET A 117 6.30 -13.29 15.48
N PRO A 118 5.84 -13.11 14.23
CA PRO A 118 6.61 -12.42 13.21
C PRO A 118 7.11 -11.05 13.68
N ARG A 119 8.36 -10.72 13.35
CA ARG A 119 9.01 -9.45 13.70
C ARG A 119 8.16 -8.25 13.36
N ILE A 120 7.56 -8.24 12.17
CA ILE A 120 6.69 -7.15 11.74
C ILE A 120 5.56 -6.89 12.74
N PHE A 121 4.93 -7.94 13.30
CA PHE A 121 3.87 -7.79 14.30
C PHE A 121 4.39 -7.25 15.64
N MET A 122 5.63 -7.58 16.00
CA MET A 122 6.28 -6.97 17.16
C MET A 122 6.49 -5.47 16.96
N GLU A 123 6.87 -5.03 15.75
CA GLU A 123 6.97 -3.60 15.41
C GLU A 123 5.62 -2.89 15.61
N LEU A 124 4.48 -3.50 15.22
CA LEU A 124 3.17 -2.89 15.52
C LEU A 124 2.95 -2.72 17.02
N VAL A 125 3.34 -3.69 17.85
CA VAL A 125 3.19 -3.58 19.31
C VAL A 125 4.00 -2.39 19.84
N GLU A 126 5.22 -2.18 19.33
CA GLU A 126 6.08 -1.06 19.75
C GLU A 126 5.56 0.31 19.28
N LEU A 127 4.97 0.36 18.08
CA LEU A 127 4.47 1.59 17.49
C LEU A 127 3.09 2.00 18.00
N SER A 128 2.25 1.02 18.33
CA SER A 128 0.84 1.21 18.72
C SER A 128 0.62 2.27 19.80
N PRO A 129 1.37 2.30 20.92
CA PRO A 129 1.14 3.26 22.00
C PRO A 129 1.36 4.73 21.60
N THR A 130 2.06 4.96 20.47
CA THR A 130 2.43 6.32 20.04
C THR A 130 1.69 6.82 18.82
N LEU A 131 1.34 5.93 17.89
CA LEU A 131 0.63 6.32 16.67
C LEU A 131 -0.89 6.24 16.84
N LEU A 132 -1.41 5.28 17.63
CA LEU A 132 -2.85 5.15 17.94
C LEU A 132 -3.79 5.18 16.70
N ILE A 133 -3.30 4.74 15.54
CA ILE A 133 -4.07 4.53 14.31
C ILE A 133 -4.49 3.06 14.17
N ARG A 134 -5.33 2.75 13.18
CA ARG A 134 -5.80 1.37 12.97
C ARG A 134 -4.63 0.46 12.62
N VAL A 135 -4.74 -0.81 13.01
CA VAL A 135 -3.69 -1.83 12.79
C VAL A 135 -3.28 -1.96 11.32
N LYS A 136 -4.22 -1.86 10.36
CA LYS A 136 -3.88 -1.92 8.93
C LYS A 136 -2.95 -0.76 8.50
N ASP A 137 -3.24 0.44 8.98
CA ASP A 137 -2.50 1.66 8.63
C ASP A 137 -1.13 1.65 9.34
N LEU A 138 -1.10 1.15 10.57
CA LEU A 138 0.12 0.92 11.32
C LEU A 138 1.04 -0.11 10.65
N LEU A 139 0.46 -1.16 10.06
CA LEU A 139 1.21 -2.18 9.35
C LEU A 139 1.94 -1.60 8.14
N HIS A 140 1.31 -0.71 7.37
CA HIS A 140 1.99 -0.02 6.26
C HIS A 140 3.18 0.82 6.74
N LEU A 141 3.05 1.57 7.83
CA LEU A 141 4.17 2.32 8.41
C LEU A 141 5.28 1.39 8.92
N ALA A 142 4.91 0.25 9.51
CA ALA A 142 5.88 -0.75 9.96
C ALA A 142 6.67 -1.32 8.78
N TYR A 143 6.02 -1.64 7.66
CA TYR A 143 6.70 -2.05 6.42
C TYR A 143 7.63 -0.94 5.89
N ALA A 144 7.12 0.29 5.77
CA ALA A 144 7.91 1.42 5.29
C ALA A 144 9.15 1.65 6.17
N SER A 145 9.00 1.52 7.49
CA SER A 145 10.09 1.65 8.47
C SER A 145 11.10 0.51 8.35
N ALA A 146 10.65 -0.74 8.29
CA ALA A 146 11.51 -1.91 8.17
C ALA A 146 12.36 -1.89 6.89
N LEU A 147 11.78 -1.40 5.79
CA LEU A 147 12.45 -1.28 4.49
C LEU A 147 13.27 0.02 4.34
N SER A 148 13.12 0.98 5.26
CA SER A 148 13.66 2.33 5.09
C SER A 148 15.18 2.41 4.96
N ASN A 149 15.92 1.59 5.71
CA ASN A 149 17.38 1.63 5.69
C ASN A 149 17.95 0.99 4.43
N ALA A 150 17.38 -0.12 3.98
CA ALA A 150 17.88 -0.85 2.81
C ALA A 150 17.52 -0.14 1.49
N TYR A 151 16.38 0.56 1.44
CA TYR A 151 15.83 1.15 0.21
C TYR A 151 15.69 2.67 0.25
N GLU A 152 16.28 3.32 1.27
CA GLU A 152 16.26 4.77 1.47
C GLU A 152 14.85 5.38 1.40
N ILE A 153 13.87 4.67 1.98
CA ILE A 153 12.50 5.15 2.08
C ILE A 153 12.46 6.25 3.13
N ARG A 154 12.12 7.45 2.68
CA ARG A 154 12.00 8.65 3.53
C ARG A 154 10.60 9.24 3.52
N TYR A 155 9.77 8.83 2.57
CA TYR A 155 8.44 9.38 2.36
C TYR A 155 7.40 8.28 2.35
N PHE A 156 6.23 8.56 2.91
CA PHE A 156 5.08 7.67 2.94
C PHE A 156 3.87 8.38 2.33
N LEU A 157 3.34 7.85 1.22
CA LEU A 157 2.21 8.42 0.48
C LEU A 157 0.91 7.76 0.92
N THR A 158 -0.07 8.55 1.37
CA THR A 158 -1.39 8.09 1.79
C THR A 158 -2.50 9.07 1.39
N ARG A 159 -3.71 8.57 1.15
CA ARG A 159 -4.94 9.36 1.05
C ARG A 159 -5.77 9.38 2.33
N ASP A 160 -5.41 8.61 3.35
CA ASP A 160 -6.14 8.52 4.62
C ASP A 160 -5.77 9.74 5.51
N VAL A 161 -6.10 10.94 5.00
CA VAL A 161 -5.71 12.25 5.54
C VAL A 161 -6.01 12.37 7.02
N ASP A 162 -7.23 12.02 7.42
CA ASP A 162 -7.70 12.22 8.78
C ASP A 162 -6.93 11.37 9.79
N ASP A 163 -6.56 10.15 9.42
CA ASP A 163 -5.84 9.24 10.31
C ASP A 163 -4.36 9.63 10.37
N PHE A 164 -3.76 9.97 9.23
CA PHE A 164 -2.33 10.19 9.14
C PHE A 164 -1.85 11.60 9.49
N GLU A 165 -2.67 12.65 9.34
CA GLU A 165 -2.30 14.03 9.71
C GLU A 165 -1.90 14.11 11.20
N ARG A 166 -2.60 13.37 12.06
CA ARG A 166 -2.40 13.36 13.52
C ARG A 166 -1.06 12.77 13.94
N VAL A 167 -0.48 11.91 13.10
CA VAL A 167 0.72 11.13 13.43
C VAL A 167 1.97 11.53 12.66
N ARG A 168 1.89 12.51 11.76
CA ARG A 168 3.03 12.97 10.92
C ARG A 168 4.27 13.29 11.74
N ASP A 169 4.10 14.02 12.82
CA ASP A 169 5.22 14.43 13.68
C ASP A 169 5.84 13.27 14.45
N VAL A 170 5.04 12.27 14.83
CA VAL A 170 5.53 11.08 15.52
C VAL A 170 6.29 10.20 14.52
N ALA A 171 5.73 9.94 13.34
CA ALA A 171 6.37 9.19 12.27
C ALA A 171 7.70 9.82 11.84
N ARG A 172 7.73 11.14 11.61
CA ARG A 172 8.95 11.87 11.24
C ARG A 172 10.05 11.75 12.29
N ARG A 173 9.71 11.88 13.57
CA ARG A 173 10.71 11.85 14.66
C ARG A 173 11.22 10.43 14.94
N ARG A 174 10.31 9.46 15.02
CA ARG A 174 10.62 8.08 15.43
C ARG A 174 11.06 7.20 14.27
N LEU A 175 10.36 7.26 13.15
CA LEU A 175 10.60 6.39 11.99
C LEU A 175 11.50 7.04 10.95
N LYS A 176 11.78 8.35 11.08
CA LYS A 176 12.49 9.14 10.05
C LYS A 176 11.79 9.07 8.69
N ILE A 177 10.46 8.97 8.73
CA ILE A 177 9.56 8.93 7.57
C ILE A 177 8.67 10.17 7.59
N GLU A 178 8.69 10.91 6.50
CA GLU A 178 7.79 12.03 6.25
C GLU A 178 6.52 11.53 5.55
N ILE A 179 5.38 11.76 6.18
CA ILE A 179 4.09 11.42 5.58
C ILE A 179 3.65 12.55 4.66
N ILE A 180 3.35 12.18 3.42
CA ILE A 180 2.78 13.02 2.36
C ILE A 180 1.33 12.61 2.17
N LEU A 181 0.44 13.58 2.35
CA LEU A 181 -1.01 13.39 2.22
C LEU A 181 -1.44 13.78 0.80
N VAL A 182 -1.98 12.82 0.06
CA VAL A 182 -2.51 13.00 -1.30
C VAL A 182 -3.98 13.41 -1.19
N LYS A 183 -4.27 14.69 -1.44
CA LYS A 183 -5.59 15.33 -1.24
C LYS A 183 -6.29 15.59 -2.57
#